data_AF-A0A518K901-F1
#
_entry.id   AF-A0A518K901-F1
#
_cell.length_a   1.000
_cell.length_b   1.000
_cell.length_c   1.000
_cell.angle_alpha   90.00
_cell.angle_beta   90.00
_cell.angle_gamma   90.00
#
_symmetry.space_group_name_H-M   'P 1'
#
loop_
_entity.id
_entity.type
_entity.pdbx_description
1 polymer ?
#
loop_
_entity_poly.entity_id
_entity_poly.type
_entity_poly.pdbx_seq_one_letter_code
_entity_poly.pdbx_strand_id
1 'polypeptide(L)'
;MLKIQPGDELLPVPVAIEEAIGYRPHPTTCTRWTRKGVRGVRLESVRVGSLVKTTVAAVVRFIEAQNEAIEARNAADSHELAAAS
;
A
#
# COMPACT_ATOMS: atom_id res chain seq x y z
N MET A 1 -1.51 -8.00 7.88
CA MET A 1 -2.66 -8.94 7.70
C MET A 1 -3.88 -8.06 7.81
N LEU A 2 -4.84 -8.14 6.89
CA LEU A 2 -5.94 -7.17 6.88
C LEU A 2 -6.69 -7.20 8.22
N LYS A 3 -6.62 -6.09 8.95
CA LYS A 3 -7.40 -5.86 10.17
C LYS A 3 -8.71 -5.22 9.76
N ILE A 4 -9.83 -5.87 10.09
CA ILE A 4 -11.19 -5.44 9.75
C ILE A 4 -11.85 -4.98 11.05
N GLN A 5 -12.35 -3.75 11.08
CA GLN A 5 -13.12 -3.19 12.18
C GLN A 5 -14.63 -3.16 11.84
N PRO A 6 -15.53 -3.15 12.83
CA PRO A 6 -16.94 -2.91 12.59
C PRO A 6 -17.16 -1.60 11.82
N GLY A 7 -17.90 -1.67 10.71
CA GLY A 7 -18.12 -0.52 9.82
C GLY A 7 -17.14 -0.42 8.65
N ASP A 8 -16.07 -1.23 8.61
CA ASP A 8 -15.19 -1.29 7.44
C ASP A 8 -15.91 -1.92 6.24
N GLU A 9 -15.89 -1.22 5.11
CA GLU A 9 -16.39 -1.76 3.85
C GLU A 9 -15.31 -2.55 3.11
N LEU A 10 -15.62 -3.81 2.79
CA LEU A 10 -14.73 -4.69 2.02
C LEU A 10 -14.96 -4.54 0.51
N LEU A 11 -14.13 -3.72 -0.10
CA LEU A 11 -14.19 -3.37 -1.50
C LEU A 11 -13.19 -4.19 -2.33
N PRO A 12 -13.47 -4.44 -3.63
CA PRO A 12 -12.45 -4.93 -4.54
C PRO A 12 -11.24 -4.01 -4.54
N VAL A 13 -10.03 -4.57 -4.57
CA VAL A 13 -8.78 -3.78 -4.44
C VAL A 13 -8.71 -2.55 -5.37
N PRO A 14 -9.04 -2.64 -6.67
CA PRO A 14 -9.00 -1.46 -7.54
C PRO A 14 -9.99 -0.35 -7.14
N VAL A 15 -11.16 -0.73 -6.59
CA VAL A 15 -12.19 0.21 -6.12
C VAL A 15 -11.72 0.91 -4.86
N ALA A 16 -11.24 0.15 -3.86
CA ALA A 16 -10.71 0.73 -2.63
C ALA A 16 -9.54 1.70 -2.89
N ILE A 17 -8.70 1.40 -3.89
CA ILE A 17 -7.60 2.29 -4.26
C ILE A 17 -8.13 3.56 -4.90
N GLU A 18 -9.05 3.45 -5.85
CA GLU A 18 -9.65 4.62 -6.50
C GLU A 18 -10.36 5.54 -5.50
N GLU A 19 -11.08 4.98 -4.53
CA GLU A 19 -11.69 5.76 -3.46
C GLU A 19 -10.65 6.46 -2.57
N ALA A 20 -9.52 5.80 -2.29
CA ALA A 20 -8.49 6.38 -1.43
C ALA A 20 -7.69 7.52 -2.09
N ILE A 21 -7.39 7.42 -3.39
CA ILE A 21 -6.45 8.34 -4.07
C ILE A 21 -7.04 9.08 -5.28
N GLY A 22 -8.32 8.85 -5.60
CA GLY A 22 -9.02 9.53 -6.70
C GLY A 22 -8.71 9.03 -8.11
N TYR A 23 -7.88 7.99 -8.28
CA TYR A 23 -7.67 7.35 -9.57
C TYR A 23 -7.45 5.84 -9.42
N ARG A 24 -7.83 5.08 -10.45
CA ARG A 24 -7.66 3.62 -10.50
C ARG A 24 -6.35 3.23 -11.20
N PRO A 25 -5.38 2.60 -10.50
CA PRO A 25 -4.18 2.06 -11.15
C PRO A 25 -4.49 0.87 -12.07
N HIS A 26 -3.54 0.55 -12.96
CA HIS A 26 -3.61 -0.64 -13.81
C HIS A 26 -3.76 -1.93 -12.96
N PRO A 27 -4.55 -2.93 -13.40
CA PRO A 27 -4.78 -4.17 -12.63
C PRO A 27 -3.50 -4.91 -12.21
N THR A 28 -2.46 -4.89 -13.05
CA THR A 28 -1.14 -5.46 -12.71
C THR A 28 -0.49 -4.75 -11.52
N THR A 29 -0.67 -3.43 -11.40
CA THR A 29 -0.17 -2.64 -10.25
C THR A 29 -0.88 -3.06 -8.98
N CYS A 30 -2.22 -3.16 -9.01
CA CYS A 30 -3.02 -3.65 -7.89
C CYS A 30 -2.60 -5.08 -7.47
N THR A 31 -2.37 -5.96 -8.45
CA THR A 31 -1.90 -7.33 -8.21
C THR A 31 -0.49 -7.34 -7.61
N ARG A 32 0.40 -6.46 -8.07
CA ARG A 32 1.75 -6.33 -7.52
C ARG A 32 1.72 -5.87 -6.08
N TRP A 33 0.96 -4.82 -5.77
CA TRP A 33 0.84 -4.27 -4.41
C TRP A 33 0.30 -5.28 -3.41
N THR A 34 -0.67 -6.11 -3.82
CA THR A 34 -1.25 -7.15 -2.95
C THR A 34 -0.35 -8.38 -2.80
N ARG A 35 0.32 -8.83 -3.88
CA ARG A 35 1.13 -10.07 -3.83
C ARG A 35 2.54 -9.85 -3.34
N LYS A 36 3.25 -8.88 -3.92
CA LYS A 36 4.68 -8.62 -3.69
C LYS A 36 4.91 -7.39 -2.83
N GLY A 37 4.01 -6.41 -2.91
CA GLY A 37 4.25 -5.09 -2.37
C GLY A 37 5.22 -4.28 -3.21
N VAL A 38 5.70 -3.20 -2.63
CA VAL A 38 6.67 -2.26 -3.21
C VAL A 38 7.49 -1.69 -2.06
N ARG A 39 8.81 -1.53 -2.23
CA ARG A 39 9.70 -0.98 -1.19
C ARG A 39 9.50 -1.62 0.21
N GLY A 40 9.32 -2.94 0.26
CA GLY A 40 9.10 -3.68 1.52
C GLY A 40 7.70 -3.58 2.14
N VAL A 41 6.82 -2.70 1.65
CA VAL A 41 5.44 -2.57 2.14
C VAL A 41 4.48 -3.31 1.21
N ARG A 42 3.56 -4.10 1.77
CA ARG A 42 2.54 -4.85 1.03
C ARG A 42 1.15 -4.37 1.41
N LEU A 43 0.29 -4.19 0.42
CA LEU A 43 -1.09 -3.81 0.66
C LEU A 43 -1.82 -4.94 1.39
N GLU A 44 -2.39 -4.61 2.54
CA GLU A 44 -3.22 -5.54 3.30
C GLU A 44 -4.48 -5.88 2.52
N SER A 45 -4.75 -7.16 2.36
CA SER A 45 -5.92 -7.64 1.62
C SER A 45 -6.33 -9.02 2.10
N VAL A 46 -7.56 -9.40 1.77
CA VAL A 46 -8.13 -10.72 2.05
C VAL A 46 -8.77 -11.26 0.78
N ARG A 47 -8.71 -12.58 0.58
CA ARG A 47 -9.44 -13.25 -0.49
C ARG A 47 -10.81 -13.66 0.02
N VAL A 48 -11.87 -13.22 -0.67
CA VAL A 48 -13.26 -13.58 -0.39
C VAL A 48 -13.84 -14.17 -1.68
N GLY A 49 -14.05 -15.49 -1.68
CA GLY A 49 -14.36 -16.23 -2.90
C GLY A 49 -13.23 -16.11 -3.94
N SER A 50 -13.58 -15.72 -5.17
CA SER A 50 -12.62 -15.52 -6.27
C SER A 50 -11.94 -14.14 -6.27
N LEU A 51 -12.43 -13.19 -5.47
CA LEU A 51 -11.98 -11.80 -5.49
C LEU A 51 -11.04 -11.48 -4.33
N VAL A 52 -10.09 -10.58 -4.59
CA VAL A 52 -9.24 -9.98 -3.55
C VAL A 52 -9.87 -8.65 -3.15
N LYS A 53 -10.12 -8.50 -1.85
CA LYS A 53 -10.75 -7.33 -1.25
C LYS A 53 -9.83 -6.68 -0.22
N THR A 54 -10.05 -5.39 0.01
CA THR A 54 -9.37 -4.58 1.02
C THR A 54 -10.33 -3.50 1.51
N THR A 55 -9.87 -2.66 2.44
CA THR A 55 -10.61 -1.49 2.92
C THR A 55 -9.89 -0.22 2.47
N VAL A 56 -10.60 0.90 2.37
CA VAL A 56 -9.99 2.21 2.05
C VAL A 56 -8.92 2.56 3.09
N ALA A 57 -9.19 2.34 4.38
CA ALA A 57 -8.23 2.58 5.45
C ALA A 57 -6.93 1.76 5.29
N ALA A 58 -7.02 0.51 4.81
CA ALA A 58 -5.83 -0.30 4.53
C ALA A 58 -5.01 0.24 3.36
N VAL A 59 -5.66 0.84 2.35
CA VAL A 59 -4.96 1.52 1.26
C VAL A 59 -4.24 2.76 1.75
N VAL A 60 -4.89 3.58 2.59
CA VAL A 60 -4.28 4.79 3.18
C VAL A 60 -3.01 4.42 3.96
N ARG A 61 -3.09 3.45 4.88
CA ARG A 61 -1.92 2.95 5.63
C ARG A 61 -0.80 2.45 4.73
N PHE A 62 -1.16 1.78 3.63
CA PHE A 62 -0.18 1.29 2.67
C PHE A 62 0.58 2.44 1.98
N ILE A 63 -0.11 3.54 1.65
CA ILE A 63 0.50 4.72 1.03
C ILE A 63 1.38 5.48 2.03
N GLU A 64 0.91 5.66 3.26
CA GLU A 64 1.68 6.29 4.34
C GLU A 64 2.99 5.53 4.57
N ALA A 65 2.91 4.21 4.76
CA ALA A 65 4.11 3.37 4.93
C ALA A 65 5.03 3.38 3.70
N GLN A 66 4.49 3.56 2.49
CA GLN A 66 5.31 3.75 1.29
C GLN A 66 6.11 5.05 1.32
N ASN A 67 5.48 6.14 1.76
CA ASN A 67 6.14 7.43 1.85
C ASN A 67 7.19 7.42 2.95
N GLU A 68 6.88 6.87 4.13
CA GLU A 68 7.86 6.69 5.22
C GLU A 68 9.09 5.88 4.75
N ALA A 69 8.89 4.82 3.97
CA ALA A 69 10.00 4.03 3.43
C ALA A 69 10.86 4.80 2.42
N ILE A 70 10.27 5.75 1.68
CA ILE A 70 11.02 6.64 0.77
C ILE A 70 11.82 7.66 1.59
N GLU A 71 11.19 8.29 2.58
CA GLU A 71 11.84 9.29 3.43
C GLU A 71 13.00 8.69 4.21
N ALA A 72 12.82 7.50 4.80
CA ALA A 72 13.88 6.79 5.51
C ALA A 72 15.06 6.45 4.59
N ARG A 73 14.78 6.03 3.35
CA ARG A 73 15.83 5.76 2.36
C ARG A 73 16.59 7.04 2.00
N ASN A 74 15.88 8.12 1.70
CA ASN A 74 16.50 9.40 1.34
C ASN A 74 17.37 9.96 2.49
N ALA A 75 16.93 9.76 3.74
CA ALA A 75 17.70 10.14 4.93
C ALA A 75 18.96 9.29 5.13
N ALA A 76 18.91 7.99 4.80
CA ALA A 76 20.10 7.13 4.83
C ALA A 76 21.12 7.53 3.75
N ASP A 77 20.64 7.78 2.53
CA ASP A 77 21.48 8.18 1.40
C ASP A 77 22.19 9.53 1.66
N SER A 78 21.52 10.49 2.33
CA SER A 78 22.13 11.78 2.69
C SER A 78 23.15 11.70 3.82
N HIS A 79 22.94 10.83 4.82
CA HIS A 79 23.92 10.57 5.88
C HIS A 79 25.20 9.92 5.33
N GLU A 80 25.07 9.01 4.37
CA GLU A 80 26.22 8.37 3.71
C GLU A 80 27.05 9.37 2.90
N LEU A 81 26.40 10.30 2.17
CA LEU A 81 27.08 11.36 1.43
C LEU A 81 27.84 12.34 2.34
N ALA A 82 27.28 12.64 3.51
CA ALA A 82 27.91 13.50 4.52
C ALA A 82 29.10 12.83 5.23
N ALA A 83 29.10 11.50 5.37
CA ALA A 83 30.21 10.76 5.98
C ALA A 83 31.38 10.49 5.01
N ALA A 84 31.14 10.61 3.70
CA ALA A 84 32.15 10.43 2.65
C ALA A 84 32.85 11.73 2.21
N SER A 85 32.45 12.88 2.77
CA SER A 85 33.01 14.22 2.49
C SER A 85 33.85 14.72 3.66
#